data_AF-G7CG56-F1
#
_entry.id   AF-G7CG56-F1
#
_cell.length_a   1.000
_cell.length_b   1.000
_cell.length_c   1.000
_cell.angle_alpha   90.00
_cell.angle_beta   90.00
_cell.angle_gamma   90.00
#
_symmetry.space_group_name_H-M   'P 1'
#
loop_
_entity.id
_entity.type
_entity.pdbx_description
1 polymer ?
#
loop_
_entity_poly.entity_id
_entity_poly.type
_entity_poly.pdbx_seq_one_letter_code
_entity_poly.pdbx_strand_id
1 'polypeptide(L)' 'MCGTPHARPIRRVDAGDLTDEQIERIGTTLMLLEEKMAELRDHFGLTPEDLNIDLGPLGPLLPREPP' A
#
# COMPACT_ATOMS: atom_id res chain seq x y z
N MET A 1 -9.75 -21.48 10.57
CA MET A 1 -9.91 -20.08 10.99
C MET A 1 -8.79 -19.31 10.33
N CYS A 2 -9.14 -18.35 9.48
CA CYS A 2 -8.21 -17.56 8.68
C CYS A 2 -7.42 -16.62 9.61
N GLY A 3 -6.09 -16.77 9.68
CA GLY A 3 -5.20 -15.83 10.35
C GLY A 3 -4.28 -15.26 9.28
N THR A 4 -4.71 -14.17 8.65
CA THR A 4 -3.97 -13.47 7.60
C THR A 4 -2.75 -12.72 8.17
N PRO A 5 -1.74 -12.46 7.32
CA PRO A 5 -0.38 -12.14 7.72
C PRO A 5 -0.21 -10.68 8.13
N HIS A 6 0.75 -10.46 9.03
CA HIS A 6 1.15 -9.15 9.53
C HIS A 6 1.80 -8.28 8.44
N ALA A 7 1.01 -7.56 7.64
CA ALA A 7 1.52 -6.41 6.91
C ALA A 7 1.60 -5.22 7.87
N ARG A 8 2.80 -4.81 8.28
CA ARG A 8 3.03 -3.49 8.88
C ARG A 8 4.21 -2.80 8.21
N PRO A 9 3.94 -1.77 7.39
CA PRO A 9 4.80 -0.61 7.41
C PRO A 9 4.00 0.69 7.24
N ILE A 10 3.50 1.24 8.35
CA ILE A 10 3.11 2.66 8.44
C ILE A 10 3.84 3.29 9.65
N ARG A 11 5.18 3.22 9.65
CA ARG A 11 6.00 3.77 10.76
C ARG A 11 5.99 5.30 10.86
N ARG A 12 5.29 6.00 9.97
CA ARG A 12 5.21 7.48 9.94
C ARG A 12 3.85 8.06 10.35
N VAL A 13 2.81 7.23 10.45
CA VAL A 13 1.46 7.66 10.90
C VAL A 13 1.22 7.31 12.37
N ASP A 14 2.01 6.40 12.95
CA ASP A 14 2.04 6.10 14.39
C ASP A 14 2.71 7.21 15.25
N ALA A 15 2.98 8.39 14.68
CA ALA A 15 3.36 9.56 15.46
C ALA A 15 2.10 10.13 16.10
N GLY A 16 1.74 9.55 17.25
CA GLY A 16 0.54 9.71 18.09
C GLY A 16 -0.36 10.95 17.93
N ASP A 17 -1.66 10.70 18.14
CA ASP A 17 -2.79 11.63 18.25
C ASP A 17 -3.60 11.88 16.96
N LEU A 18 -4.00 10.80 16.27
CA LEU A 18 -5.11 10.89 15.32
C LEU A 18 -6.45 10.67 16.05
N THR A 19 -7.35 11.65 15.98
CA THR A 19 -8.74 11.52 16.41
C THR A 19 -9.51 10.57 15.48
N ASP A 20 -10.65 10.04 15.93
CA ASP A 20 -11.51 9.17 15.12
C ASP A 20 -11.89 9.83 13.77
N GLU A 21 -12.19 11.13 13.77
CA GLU A 21 -12.44 11.89 12.54
C GLU A 21 -11.22 11.95 11.60
N GLN A 22 -10.01 12.05 12.16
CA GLN A 22 -8.79 12.04 11.36
C GLN A 22 -8.54 10.65 10.76
N ILE A 23 -8.85 9.59 11.50
CA ILE A 23 -8.79 8.20 11.01
C ILE A 23 -9.77 7.99 9.86
N GLU A 24 -11.03 8.41 10.01
CA GLU A 24 -12.04 8.30 8.94
C GLU A 24 -11.63 9.07 7.68
N ARG A 25 -11.09 10.29 7.86
CA ARG A 25 -10.61 11.11 6.74
C ARG A 25 -9.42 10.48 6.02
N ILE A 26 -8.47 9.93 6.77
CA ILE A 26 -7.33 9.22 6.19
C ILE A 26 -7.80 7.95 5.49
N GLY A 27 -8.71 7.17 6.09
CA GLY A 27 -9.30 5.98 5.48
C GLY A 27 -9.97 6.30 4.14
N THR A 28 -10.81 7.34 4.10
CA THR A 28 -11.46 7.80 2.86
C THR A 28 -10.44 8.22 1.81
N THR A 29 -9.38 8.93 2.22
CA THR A 29 -8.32 9.37 1.30
C THR A 29 -7.55 8.18 0.72
N LEU A 30 -7.26 7.17 1.55
CA LEU A 30 -6.57 5.94 1.11
C LEU A 30 -7.43 5.11 0.17
N MET A 31 -8.75 5.03 0.40
CA MET A 31 -9.68 4.35 -0.52
C MET A 31 -9.72 5.02 -1.90
N LEU A 32 -9.80 6.34 -1.95
CA LEU A 32 -9.76 7.08 -3.22
C LEU A 32 -8.41 6.91 -3.93
N LEU A 33 -7.32 6.89 -3.16
CA LEU A 33 -5.99 6.64 -3.71
C LEU A 33 -5.90 5.24 -4.33
N GLU A 34 -6.44 4.22 -3.66
CA GLU A 34 -6.46 2.84 -4.17
C GLU A 34 -7.25 2.72 -5.47
N GLU A 35 -8.42 3.36 -5.55
CA GLU A 35 -9.23 3.43 -6.78
C GLU A 35 -8.45 4.07 -7.94
N LYS A 36 -7.80 5.21 -7.70
CA LYS A 36 -6.99 5.88 -8.73
C LYS A 36 -5.77 5.07 -9.15
N MET A 37 -5.15 4.35 -8.22
CA MET A 37 -4.06 3.43 -8.52
C MET A 37 -4.55 2.22 -9.34
N ALA A 38 -5.77 1.72 -9.11
CA ALA A 38 -6.38 0.69 -9.95
C ALA A 38 -6.64 1.21 -11.38
N GLU A 39 -7.26 2.38 -11.52
CA GLU A 39 -7.49 3.02 -12.82
C GLU A 39 -6.20 3.22 -13.62
N LEU A 40 -5.13 3.71 -12.95
CA LEU A 40 -3.83 3.90 -13.60
C LEU A 40 -3.21 2.56 -14.02
N ARG A 41 -3.27 1.55 -13.16
CA ARG A 41 -2.79 0.20 -13.50
C ARG A 41 -3.51 -0.35 -14.71
N ASP A 42 -4.83 -0.25 -14.76
CA ASP A 42 -5.64 -0.71 -15.89
C ASP A 42 -5.32 0.06 -17.17
N HIS A 43 -5.18 1.39 -17.07
CA HIS A 43 -4.87 2.24 -18.23
C HIS A 43 -3.51 1.94 -18.84
N PHE A 44 -2.51 1.65 -18.01
CA PHE A 44 -1.14 1.37 -18.44
C PHE A 44 -0.85 -0.13 -18.60
N GLY A 45 -1.83 -1.01 -18.33
CA GLY A 45 -1.66 -2.46 -18.37
C GLY A 45 -0.64 -2.98 -17.35
N LEU A 46 -0.47 -2.29 -16.23
CA LEU A 46 0.53 -2.60 -15.20
C LEU A 46 -0.03 -3.58 -14.18
N THR A 47 0.76 -4.60 -13.89
CA THR A 47 0.52 -5.51 -12.78
C THR A 47 1.03 -4.91 -11.46
N PRO A 48 0.53 -5.35 -10.29
CA PRO A 48 1.10 -4.95 -8.99
C PRO A 48 2.61 -5.15 -8.90
N GLU A 49 3.13 -6.18 -9.57
CA GLU A 49 4.54 -6.51 -9.63
C GLU A 49 5.36 -5.48 -10.41
N ASP A 50 4.75 -4.80 -11.39
CA ASP A 50 5.39 -3.74 -12.20
C ASP A 50 5.56 -2.43 -11.41
N LEU A 51 4.76 -2.21 -10.37
CA LEU A 51 4.91 -1.07 -9.46
C LEU A 51 6.08 -1.23 -8.48
N ASN A 52 6.70 -2.42 -8.46
CA ASN A 52 7.80 -2.72 -7.58
C ASN A 52 9.14 -2.28 -8.19
N ILE A 53 9.79 -1.32 -7.55
CA ILE A 53 11.05 -0.75 -8.03
C ILE A 53 12.19 -1.75 -7.79
N ASP A 54 12.93 -2.09 -8.84
CA ASP A 54 14.18 -2.85 -8.75
C ASP A 54 15.35 -1.92 -8.41
N LEU A 55 16.00 -2.15 -7.27
CA LEU A 55 17.13 -1.36 -6.79
C LEU A 55 18.48 -1.96 -7.24
N GLY A 56 18.49 -2.88 -8.20
CA GLY A 56 19.68 -3.50 -8.75
C GLY A 56 20.33 -4.47 -7.74
N PRO A 57 21.55 -4.20 -7.23
CA PRO A 57 22.23 -5.13 -6.32
C PRO A 57 21.50 -5.34 -4.99
N LEU A 58 20.58 -4.46 -4.62
CA LEU A 58 19.75 -4.59 -3.42
C LEU A 58 18.45 -5.38 -3.65
N GLY A 59 18.13 -5.69 -4.91
CA GLY A 59 16.88 -6.37 -5.28
C GLY A 59 15.65 -5.46 -5.25
N PRO A 60 14.44 -6.04 -5.34
CA PRO A 60 13.20 -5.28 -5.40
C PRO A 60 12.83 -4.64 -4.05
N LEU A 61 12.19 -3.47 -4.10
CA LEU A 61 11.75 -2.72 -2.91
C LEU A 61 10.77 -3.52 -2.04
N LEU A 62 9.87 -4.28 -2.68
CA LEU A 62 8.89 -5.15 -2.04
C LEU A 62 9.13 -6.62 -2.40
N PRO A 63 8.78 -7.58 -1.53
CA PRO A 63 8.72 -8.99 -1.90
C PRO A 63 7.74 -9.18 -3.07
N ARG A 64 8.08 -10.02 -4.06
CA ARG A 64 7.23 -10.28 -5.25
C ARG A 64 6.05 -11.21 -4.99
N GLU A 65 5.91 -11.76 -3.78
CA GLU A 65 4.85 -12.70 -3.41
C GLU A 65 4.28 -12.30 -2.04
N PRO A 66 2.96 -12.15 -1.89
CA PRO A 66 2.36 -11.95 -0.58
C PRO A 66 2.39 -13.28 0.21
N PRO A 67 2.60 -13.25 1.54
CA PRO A 67 2.51 -14.44 2.39
C PRO A 67 1.08 -15.00 2.51
#